data_AF-A0A810NES3-F1
#
_entry.id   AF-A0A810NES3-F1
#
_cell.length_a   1.000
_cell.length_b   1.000
_cell.length_c   1.000
_cell.angle_alpha   90.00
_cell.angle_beta   90.00
_cell.angle_gamma   90.00
#
_symmetry.space_group_name_H-M   'P 1'
#
loop_
_entity.id
_entity.type
_entity.pdbx_description
1 polymer ?
#
loop_
_entity_poly.entity_id
_entity_poly.type
_entity_poly.pdbx_seq_one_letter_code
_entity_poly.pdbx_strand_id
1 'polypeptide(L)'
;MMSAVIAQKADFRREHHRGLQENRSKGTWIVRSNPAPARVVQPFVPGTISPFGFSHYIRSKLHQLSRLPRDWDGNGGVPVNSVASFGLVGIMGRVSDRRTVYPFLSPFDKGGVLAEWHAGQQKIEVEVDRVGDIYVFATDERGRAILDAELDESVERKLRQLLNLLSQKVNKENPTWRRLFDR
;
A
#
# COMPACT_ATOMS: atom_id res chain seq x y z
N MET A 1 -17.96 23.54 15.09
CA MET A 1 -18.07 23.24 13.64
C MET A 1 -17.09 22.15 13.14
N MET A 2 -16.21 21.56 13.98
CA MET A 2 -15.30 20.48 13.54
C MET A 2 -15.93 19.06 13.52
N SER A 3 -16.98 18.79 14.31
CA SER A 3 -17.59 17.45 14.36
C SER A 3 -18.37 17.04 13.10
N ALA A 4 -18.84 17.98 12.27
CA ALA A 4 -19.65 17.67 11.10
C ALA A 4 -18.83 17.15 9.90
N VAL A 5 -17.55 17.55 9.80
CA VAL A 5 -16.65 17.15 8.70
C VAL A 5 -16.14 15.71 8.86
N ILE A 6 -15.97 15.26 10.11
CA ILE A 6 -15.52 13.89 10.44
C ILE A 6 -16.61 12.86 10.09
N ALA A 7 -17.88 13.18 10.38
CA ALA A 7 -19.01 12.30 10.07
C ALA A 7 -19.21 12.10 8.55
N GLN A 8 -19.00 13.15 7.75
CA GLN A 8 -19.18 13.10 6.30
C GLN A 8 -18.06 12.32 5.59
N LYS A 9 -16.81 12.38 6.09
CA LYS A 9 -15.69 11.53 5.63
C LYS A 9 -15.94 10.04 5.99
N ALA A 10 -16.53 9.74 7.15
CA ALA A 10 -16.82 8.37 7.58
C ALA A 10 -17.96 7.71 6.76
N ASP A 11 -18.98 8.47 6.36
CA ASP A 11 -20.11 7.92 5.61
C ASP A 11 -19.81 7.70 4.11
N PHE A 12 -19.01 8.57 3.47
CA PHE A 12 -18.50 8.31 2.11
C PHE A 12 -17.59 7.05 2.06
N ARG A 13 -16.83 6.79 3.13
CA ARG A 13 -15.99 5.60 3.28
C ARG A 13 -16.78 4.30 3.44
N ARG A 14 -17.92 4.33 4.16
CA ARG A 14 -18.82 3.17 4.26
C ARG A 14 -19.42 2.76 2.91
N GLU A 15 -19.62 3.70 1.98
CA GLU A 15 -20.12 3.40 0.64
C GLU A 15 -19.04 2.83 -0.29
N HIS A 16 -17.81 3.33 -0.24
CA HIS A 16 -16.71 2.82 -1.07
C HIS A 16 -16.30 1.37 -0.70
N HIS A 17 -16.36 0.99 0.58
CA HIS A 17 -16.08 -0.38 1.03
C HIS A 17 -17.26 -1.36 0.82
N ARG A 18 -18.48 -0.89 0.59
CA ARG A 18 -19.67 -1.74 0.40
C ARG A 18 -19.79 -2.29 -1.05
N GLY A 19 -19.03 -1.75 -2.00
CA GLY A 19 -19.08 -2.12 -3.42
C GLY A 19 -18.18 -3.26 -3.87
N LEU A 20 -17.35 -3.85 -2.99
CA LEU A 20 -16.38 -4.90 -3.34
C LEU A 20 -16.73 -6.25 -2.68
N GLN A 21 -17.95 -6.74 -2.88
CA GLN A 21 -18.27 -8.15 -2.64
C GLN A 21 -18.56 -8.88 -3.95
N GLU A 22 -17.64 -9.77 -4.30
CA GLU A 22 -17.83 -11.14 -4.85
C GLU A 22 -16.82 -11.47 -5.96
N ASN A 23 -15.75 -12.16 -5.56
CA ASN A 23 -15.35 -13.37 -6.30
C ASN A 23 -14.56 -14.30 -5.38
N ARG A 24 -15.19 -15.41 -4.97
CA ARG A 24 -14.58 -16.45 -4.12
C ARG A 24 -13.64 -17.32 -4.97
N SER A 25 -12.45 -16.82 -5.31
CA SER A 25 -11.38 -17.68 -5.81
C SER A 25 -10.56 -18.22 -4.64
N LYS A 26 -10.39 -19.54 -4.62
CA LYS A 26 -9.51 -20.25 -3.67
C LYS A 26 -8.09 -19.69 -3.78
N GLY A 27 -7.58 -19.12 -2.69
CA GLY A 27 -6.15 -19.01 -2.34
C GLY A 27 -5.18 -18.51 -3.41
N THR A 28 -5.61 -17.67 -4.35
CA THR A 28 -4.70 -17.17 -5.40
C THR A 28 -3.92 -15.97 -4.88
N TRP A 29 -2.62 -16.15 -4.70
CA TRP A 29 -1.68 -15.07 -4.40
C TRP A 29 -1.48 -14.20 -5.65
N ILE A 30 -2.16 -13.05 -5.71
CA ILE A 30 -1.92 -12.09 -6.79
C ILE A 30 -0.86 -11.10 -6.31
N VAL A 31 0.41 -11.42 -6.56
CA VAL A 31 1.48 -10.41 -6.49
C VAL A 31 1.46 -9.65 -7.81
N ARG A 32 0.85 -8.46 -7.82
CA ARG A 32 0.83 -7.61 -9.02
C ARG A 32 2.21 -6.98 -9.21
N SER A 33 3.02 -7.53 -10.11
CA SER A 33 4.19 -6.83 -10.62
C SER A 33 3.78 -5.87 -11.73
N ASN A 34 4.25 -4.64 -11.68
CA ASN A 34 4.09 -3.68 -12.77
C ASN A 34 5.15 -4.01 -13.85
N PRO A 35 4.80 -4.29 -15.12
CA PRO A 35 5.77 -4.77 -16.10
C PRO A 35 6.81 -3.68 -16.41
N ALA A 36 8.06 -3.91 -15.99
CA ALA A 36 9.22 -3.16 -16.48
C ALA A 36 9.70 -3.77 -17.82
N PRO A 37 10.35 -2.99 -18.72
CA PRO A 37 10.88 -3.51 -19.97
C PRO A 37 11.94 -4.60 -19.73
N ALA A 38 11.92 -5.64 -20.57
CA ALA A 38 12.74 -6.84 -20.41
C ALA A 38 14.25 -6.53 -20.40
N ARG A 39 14.96 -6.94 -19.34
CA ARG A 39 16.43 -6.94 -19.25
C ARG A 39 16.95 -8.28 -18.75
N VAL A 40 18.20 -8.57 -19.13
CA VAL A 40 18.94 -9.82 -18.88
C VAL A 40 18.95 -10.18 -17.38
N VAL A 41 18.55 -11.41 -17.04
CA VAL A 41 18.45 -11.91 -15.67
C VAL A 41 19.84 -12.28 -15.15
N GLN A 42 20.35 -11.56 -14.15
CA GLN A 42 21.53 -11.98 -13.39
C GLN A 42 21.14 -12.98 -12.28
N PRO A 43 22.00 -13.98 -11.97
CA PRO A 43 21.75 -14.92 -10.88
C PRO A 43 21.81 -14.21 -9.51
N PHE A 44 20.77 -14.43 -8.70
CA PHE A 44 20.63 -13.85 -7.36
C PHE A 44 21.55 -14.54 -6.36
N VAL A 45 22.39 -13.77 -5.67
CA VAL A 45 23.16 -14.23 -4.50
C VAL A 45 22.33 -13.96 -3.24
N PRO A 46 21.89 -15.00 -2.50
CA PRO A 46 21.18 -14.81 -1.24
C PRO A 46 22.16 -14.30 -0.18
N GLY A 47 22.11 -13.01 0.14
CA GLY A 47 22.87 -12.52 1.30
C GLY A 47 23.36 -11.09 1.23
N THR A 48 22.52 -10.12 0.89
CA THR A 48 22.56 -8.74 1.45
C THR A 48 21.41 -7.95 0.85
N ILE A 49 20.26 -7.99 1.52
CA ILE A 49 19.13 -7.14 1.13
C ILE A 49 19.45 -5.72 1.59
N SER A 50 19.72 -4.88 0.61
CA SER A 50 19.97 -3.47 0.83
C SER A 50 18.69 -2.79 1.35
N PRO A 51 18.72 -2.11 2.51
CA PRO A 51 17.60 -1.27 2.95
C PRO A 51 17.22 -0.19 1.92
N PHE A 52 18.12 0.11 0.98
CA PHE A 52 17.84 1.04 -0.10
C PHE A 52 16.77 0.52 -1.08
N GLY A 53 16.53 -0.80 -1.19
CA GLY A 53 15.57 -1.36 -2.15
C GLY A 53 14.12 -0.93 -1.90
N PHE A 54 13.65 -1.03 -0.65
CA PHE A 54 12.28 -0.65 -0.28
C PHE A 54 12.02 0.85 -0.48
N SER A 55 12.86 1.69 0.12
CA SER A 55 12.74 3.15 -0.02
C SER A 55 12.88 3.62 -1.46
N HIS A 56 13.77 3.00 -2.24
CA HIS A 56 13.92 3.28 -3.66
C HIS A 56 12.67 2.91 -4.45
N TYR A 57 12.10 1.72 -4.24
CA TYR A 57 10.85 1.31 -4.87
C TYR A 57 9.71 2.30 -4.63
N ILE A 58 9.48 2.67 -3.36
CA ILE A 58 8.40 3.60 -2.99
C ILE A 58 8.58 4.94 -3.70
N ARG A 59 9.79 5.51 -3.65
CA ARG A 59 10.09 6.80 -4.31
C ARG A 59 9.95 6.72 -5.83
N SER A 60 10.48 5.68 -6.45
CA SER A 60 10.41 5.48 -7.91
C SER A 60 8.97 5.32 -8.38
N LYS A 61 8.13 4.60 -7.62
CA LYS A 61 6.71 4.46 -7.94
C LYS A 61 5.92 5.74 -7.71
N LEU A 62 6.14 6.45 -6.61
CA LEU A 62 5.50 7.75 -6.38
C LEU A 62 5.84 8.76 -7.47
N HIS A 63 7.10 8.81 -7.93
CA HIS A 63 7.51 9.65 -9.05
C HIS A 63 6.81 9.27 -10.37
N GLN A 64 6.51 7.99 -10.60
CA GLN A 64 5.71 7.57 -11.76
C GLN A 64 4.26 8.05 -11.61
N LEU A 65 3.65 7.84 -10.44
CA LEU A 65 2.27 8.21 -10.18
C LEU A 65 2.03 9.73 -10.18
N SER A 66 3.02 10.53 -9.78
CA SER A 66 2.94 11.99 -9.82
C SER A 66 3.06 12.58 -11.23
N ARG A 67 3.42 11.76 -12.21
CA ARG A 67 3.61 12.15 -13.62
C ARG A 67 2.51 11.63 -14.54
N LEU A 68 1.49 10.98 -13.99
CA LEU A 68 0.32 10.63 -14.77
C LEU A 68 -0.29 11.90 -15.38
N PRO A 69 -0.91 11.81 -16.57
CA PRO A 69 -1.73 12.92 -17.04
C PRO A 69 -2.94 13.09 -16.13
N ARG A 70 -3.57 14.28 -16.15
CA ARG A 70 -4.93 14.41 -15.63
C ARG A 70 -5.87 13.56 -16.49
N ASP A 71 -6.93 13.05 -15.86
CA ASP A 71 -7.92 12.19 -16.50
C ASP A 71 -7.31 10.89 -17.08
N TRP A 72 -6.23 10.39 -16.47
CA TRP A 72 -5.53 9.18 -16.94
C TRP A 72 -6.39 7.91 -16.93
N ASP A 73 -7.48 7.91 -16.17
CA ASP A 73 -8.44 6.81 -16.04
C ASP A 73 -9.77 7.08 -16.78
N GLY A 74 -9.91 8.23 -17.46
CA GLY A 74 -11.15 8.66 -18.12
C GLY A 74 -12.28 9.02 -17.16
N ASN A 75 -12.00 9.15 -15.85
CA ASN A 75 -12.98 9.48 -14.82
C ASN A 75 -12.48 10.63 -13.92
N GLY A 76 -11.76 11.58 -14.50
CA GLY A 76 -11.23 12.74 -13.79
C GLY A 76 -10.05 12.44 -12.86
N GLY A 77 -9.36 11.32 -13.06
CA GLY A 77 -8.21 10.90 -12.26
C GLY A 77 -7.14 11.98 -12.16
N VAL A 78 -6.64 12.20 -10.94
CA VAL A 78 -5.62 13.22 -10.66
C VAL A 78 -4.30 12.53 -10.30
N PRO A 79 -3.15 13.02 -10.78
CA PRO A 79 -1.84 12.49 -10.39
C PRO A 79 -1.60 12.68 -8.90
N VAL A 80 -0.82 11.77 -8.30
CA VAL A 80 -0.42 11.85 -6.89
C VAL A 80 0.34 13.15 -6.66
N ASN A 81 -0.04 13.92 -5.65
CA ASN A 81 0.61 15.19 -5.33
C ASN A 81 1.84 14.98 -4.42
N SER A 82 2.62 16.04 -4.25
CA SER A 82 3.85 16.00 -3.43
C SER A 82 3.55 15.78 -1.95
N VAL A 83 2.48 16.36 -1.41
CA VAL A 83 2.10 16.24 0.02
C VAL A 83 1.80 14.78 0.37
N ALA A 84 0.97 14.11 -0.42
CA ALA A 84 0.65 12.71 -0.27
C ALA A 84 1.89 11.81 -0.45
N SER A 85 2.75 12.14 -1.42
CA SER A 85 4.02 11.43 -1.63
C SER A 85 4.95 11.52 -0.41
N PHE A 86 5.11 12.72 0.15
CA PHE A 86 5.93 12.93 1.34
C PHE A 86 5.34 12.25 2.57
N GLY A 87 4.02 12.33 2.74
CA GLY A 87 3.30 11.64 3.81
C GLY A 87 3.54 10.13 3.75
N LEU A 88 3.38 9.52 2.57
CA LEU A 88 3.58 8.07 2.40
C LEU A 88 5.05 7.67 2.63
N VAL A 89 6.01 8.40 2.06
CA VAL A 89 7.44 8.13 2.31
C VAL A 89 7.78 8.25 3.80
N GLY A 90 7.23 9.26 4.48
CA GLY A 90 7.44 9.51 5.89
C GLY A 90 6.94 8.36 6.77
N ILE A 91 5.69 7.92 6.57
CA ILE A 91 5.14 6.80 7.35
C ILE A 91 5.85 5.49 7.03
N MET A 92 6.13 5.20 5.75
CA MET A 92 6.84 3.99 5.34
C MET A 92 8.26 3.91 5.93
N GLY A 93 8.98 5.03 5.97
CA GLY A 93 10.29 5.10 6.62
C GLY A 93 10.25 4.81 8.12
N ARG A 94 9.09 5.03 8.77
CA ARG A 94 8.88 4.66 10.17
C ARG A 94 8.46 3.21 10.29
N VAL A 95 7.40 2.75 9.62
CA VAL A 95 6.78 1.44 9.91
C VAL A 95 7.42 0.24 9.21
N SER A 96 8.18 0.46 8.15
CA SER A 96 8.78 -0.62 7.36
C SER A 96 10.20 -0.94 7.80
N ASP A 97 10.63 -2.17 7.49
CA ASP A 97 11.99 -2.66 7.68
C ASP A 97 12.50 -3.40 6.43
N ARG A 98 13.72 -3.94 6.49
CA ARG A 98 14.33 -4.69 5.37
C ARG A 98 13.58 -5.97 4.98
N ARG A 99 12.67 -6.45 5.82
CA ARG A 99 11.91 -7.68 5.61
C ARG A 99 10.51 -7.41 5.08
N THR A 100 10.07 -6.16 5.16
CA THR A 100 8.73 -5.70 4.77
C THR A 100 8.46 -6.01 3.31
N VAL A 101 7.30 -6.61 3.03
CA VAL A 101 6.83 -6.85 1.66
C VAL A 101 6.49 -5.53 0.96
N TYR A 102 6.73 -5.42 -0.35
CA TYR A 102 6.44 -4.19 -1.07
C TYR A 102 4.92 -4.01 -1.25
N PRO A 103 4.38 -2.81 -1.00
CA PRO A 103 2.98 -2.52 -1.28
C PRO A 103 2.74 -2.40 -2.78
N PHE A 104 1.49 -2.65 -3.18
CA PHE A 104 0.96 -2.08 -4.41
C PHE A 104 0.64 -0.60 -4.16
N LEU A 105 1.09 0.29 -5.05
CA LEU A 105 0.84 1.72 -4.94
C LEU A 105 -0.07 2.18 -6.08
N SER A 106 -1.12 2.93 -5.74
CA SER A 106 -2.09 3.50 -6.67
C SER A 106 -2.42 4.95 -6.31
N PRO A 107 -2.80 5.79 -7.30
CA PRO A 107 -3.40 7.09 -7.00
C PRO A 107 -4.69 6.91 -6.19
N PHE A 108 -4.92 7.81 -5.25
CA PHE A 108 -6.11 7.86 -4.40
C PHE A 108 -6.69 9.28 -4.43
N ASP A 109 -7.98 9.42 -4.09
CA ASP A 109 -8.78 10.64 -4.08
C ASP A 109 -8.06 11.96 -4.43
N LYS A 110 -8.31 12.48 -5.64
CA LYS A 110 -7.90 13.81 -6.11
C LYS A 110 -6.43 14.18 -5.77
N GLY A 111 -5.53 13.23 -5.95
CA GLY A 111 -4.08 13.42 -5.78
C GLY A 111 -3.51 12.90 -4.46
N GLY A 112 -4.28 12.12 -3.70
CA GLY A 112 -3.77 11.24 -2.67
C GLY A 112 -3.05 10.00 -3.24
N VAL A 113 -2.56 9.14 -2.36
CA VAL A 113 -1.97 7.83 -2.71
C VAL A 113 -2.46 6.76 -1.75
N LEU A 114 -2.67 5.55 -2.27
CA LEU A 114 -2.99 4.35 -1.50
C LEU A 114 -1.85 3.35 -1.62
N ALA A 115 -1.44 2.79 -0.48
CA ALA A 115 -0.52 1.68 -0.38
C ALA A 115 -1.25 0.44 0.16
N GLU A 116 -1.29 -0.63 -0.62
CA GLU A 116 -2.03 -1.86 -0.28
C GLU A 116 -1.12 -3.08 -0.18
N TRP A 117 -1.36 -3.91 0.83
CA TRP A 117 -0.80 -5.25 0.96
C TRP A 117 -1.93 -6.27 1.04
N HIS A 118 -1.78 -7.37 0.30
CA HIS A 118 -2.75 -8.46 0.29
C HIS A 118 -2.09 -9.81 0.52
N ALA A 119 -2.71 -10.63 1.35
CA ALA A 119 -2.36 -12.02 1.60
C ALA A 119 -3.63 -12.86 1.76
N GLY A 120 -4.23 -13.26 0.62
CA GLY A 120 -5.58 -13.84 0.60
C GLY A 120 -6.62 -12.81 1.01
N GLN A 121 -7.37 -13.10 2.08
CA GLN A 121 -8.39 -12.18 2.65
C GLN A 121 -7.80 -11.15 3.63
N GLN A 122 -6.54 -11.34 4.04
CA GLN A 122 -5.83 -10.37 4.86
C GLN A 122 -5.40 -9.19 4.00
N LYS A 123 -5.77 -7.98 4.41
CA LYS A 123 -5.46 -6.71 3.74
C LYS A 123 -4.85 -5.73 4.74
N ILE A 124 -3.91 -4.92 4.28
CA ILE A 124 -3.47 -3.70 4.97
C ILE A 124 -3.51 -2.58 3.94
N GLU A 125 -4.05 -1.43 4.31
CA GLU A 125 -4.13 -0.22 3.52
C GLU A 125 -3.57 0.95 4.29
N VAL A 126 -2.77 1.76 3.62
CA VAL A 126 -2.36 3.08 4.09
C VAL A 126 -2.74 4.08 3.04
N GLU A 127 -3.75 4.89 3.35
CA GLU A 127 -4.19 6.00 2.53
C GLU A 127 -3.49 7.26 3.01
N VAL A 128 -3.00 8.06 2.07
CA VAL A 128 -2.55 9.42 2.33
C VAL A 128 -3.33 10.33 1.41
N ASP A 129 -4.18 11.18 1.98
CA ASP A 129 -4.99 12.07 1.17
C ASP A 129 -4.16 13.26 0.61
N ARG A 130 -4.80 14.09 -0.21
CA ARG A 130 -4.13 15.23 -0.85
C ARG A 130 -3.62 16.30 0.12
N VAL A 131 -4.09 16.33 1.37
CA VAL A 131 -3.62 17.27 2.40
C VAL A 131 -2.62 16.63 3.36
N GLY A 132 -2.38 15.32 3.22
CA GLY A 132 -1.40 14.58 3.99
C GLY A 132 -1.99 13.85 5.20
N ASP A 133 -3.31 13.84 5.37
CA ASP A 133 -3.95 13.04 6.41
C ASP A 133 -3.74 11.56 6.07
N ILE A 134 -3.31 10.78 7.08
CA ILE A 134 -3.01 9.37 6.89
C ILE A 134 -4.09 8.52 7.57
N TYR A 135 -4.64 7.58 6.83
CA TYR A 135 -5.61 6.63 7.31
C TYR A 135 -5.10 5.20 7.12
N VAL A 136 -5.42 4.33 8.08
CA VAL A 136 -4.98 2.93 8.07
C VAL A 136 -6.18 2.01 8.25
N PHE A 137 -6.32 1.08 7.31
CA PHE A 137 -7.30 0.01 7.38
C PHE A 137 -6.59 -1.35 7.32
N ALA A 138 -7.06 -2.32 8.08
CA ALA A 138 -6.55 -3.68 7.99
C ALA A 138 -7.61 -4.74 8.32
N THR A 139 -7.50 -5.88 7.65
CA THR A 139 -8.31 -7.07 7.92
C THR A 139 -7.46 -8.25 8.38
N ASP A 140 -8.05 -9.17 9.13
CA ASP A 140 -7.48 -10.48 9.41
C ASP A 140 -7.62 -11.46 8.24
N GLU A 141 -7.15 -12.70 8.41
CA GLU A 141 -7.23 -13.77 7.39
C GLU A 141 -8.65 -14.23 7.06
N ARG A 142 -9.64 -13.80 7.84
CA ARG A 142 -11.07 -14.05 7.60
C ARG A 142 -11.75 -12.82 6.98
N GLY A 143 -11.00 -11.78 6.64
CA GLY A 143 -11.51 -10.54 6.09
C GLY A 143 -12.18 -9.62 7.13
N ARG A 144 -12.03 -9.88 8.43
CA ARG A 144 -12.64 -9.05 9.47
C ARG A 144 -11.75 -7.84 9.75
N ALA A 145 -12.34 -6.65 9.80
CA ALA A 145 -11.61 -5.43 10.15
C ALA A 145 -11.01 -5.55 11.56
N ILE A 146 -9.70 -5.28 11.66
CA ILE A 146 -8.94 -5.29 12.92
C ILE A 146 -8.23 -3.95 13.19
N LEU A 147 -8.23 -3.05 12.20
CA LEU A 147 -7.76 -1.68 12.30
C LEU A 147 -8.54 -0.85 11.28
N ASP A 148 -9.04 0.30 11.70
CA ASP A 148 -9.81 1.23 10.88
C ASP A 148 -9.74 2.61 11.56
N ALA A 149 -8.65 3.35 11.33
CA ALA A 149 -8.35 4.55 12.10
C ALA A 149 -7.41 5.53 11.38
N GLU A 150 -7.51 6.80 11.76
CA GLU A 150 -6.50 7.82 11.43
C GLU A 150 -5.18 7.52 12.14
N LEU A 151 -4.08 7.94 11.53
CA LEU A 151 -2.75 7.66 12.05
C LEU A 151 -2.46 8.47 13.32
N ASP A 152 -2.27 7.75 14.43
CA ASP A 152 -1.62 8.22 15.64
C ASP A 152 -0.45 7.28 16.03
N GLU A 153 0.18 7.51 17.18
CA GLU A 153 1.29 6.67 17.64
C GLU A 153 0.87 5.20 17.90
N SER A 154 -0.35 4.99 18.41
CA SER A 154 -0.88 3.65 18.68
C SER A 154 -1.13 2.88 17.39
N VAL A 155 -1.75 3.54 16.41
CA VAL A 155 -2.01 3.03 15.07
C VAL A 155 -0.70 2.77 14.33
N GLU A 156 0.30 3.65 14.45
CA GLU A 156 1.63 3.44 13.86
C GLU A 156 2.30 2.16 14.41
N ARG A 157 2.28 1.98 15.74
CA ARG A 157 2.80 0.75 16.37
C ARG A 157 2.06 -0.49 15.89
N LYS A 158 0.73 -0.42 15.79
CA LYS A 158 -0.09 -1.54 15.31
C LYS A 158 0.19 -1.86 13.84
N LEU A 159 0.30 -0.85 12.98
CA LEU A 159 0.63 -0.99 11.58
C LEU A 159 1.98 -1.68 11.39
N ARG A 160 3.02 -1.26 12.14
CA ARG A 160 4.32 -1.93 12.14
C ARG A 160 4.22 -3.42 12.47
N GLN A 161 3.45 -3.76 13.51
CA GLN A 161 3.23 -5.17 13.90
C GLN A 161 2.53 -5.96 12.79
N LEU A 162 1.48 -5.40 12.19
CA LEU A 162 0.72 -6.03 11.12
C LEU A 162 1.58 -6.25 9.87
N LEU A 163 2.36 -5.26 9.46
CA LEU A 163 3.29 -5.38 8.33
C LEU A 163 4.35 -6.45 8.57
N ASN A 164 4.91 -6.53 9.78
CA ASN A 164 5.87 -7.57 10.14
C ASN A 164 5.24 -8.97 10.05
N LEU A 165 4.05 -9.17 10.62
CA LEU A 165 3.35 -10.46 10.59
C LEU A 165 3.00 -10.88 9.16
N LEU A 166 2.43 -9.97 8.36
CA LEU A 166 2.11 -10.24 6.96
C LEU A 166 3.38 -10.56 6.16
N SER A 167 4.47 -9.81 6.39
CA SER A 167 5.74 -10.06 5.72
C SER A 167 6.35 -11.41 6.08
N GLN A 168 6.29 -11.83 7.35
CA GLN A 168 6.74 -13.16 7.77
C GLN A 168 5.95 -14.27 7.08
N LYS A 169 4.62 -14.12 7.01
CA LYS A 169 3.74 -15.05 6.31
C LYS A 169 4.10 -15.17 4.83
N VAL A 170 4.18 -14.04 4.12
CA VAL A 170 4.54 -14.02 2.69
C VAL A 170 5.93 -14.60 2.46
N ASN A 171 6.91 -14.30 3.31
CA ASN A 171 8.26 -14.89 3.21
C ASN A 171 8.24 -16.42 3.40
N LYS A 172 7.39 -16.94 4.30
CA LYS A 172 7.25 -18.37 4.55
C LYS A 172 6.56 -19.09 3.39
N GLU A 173 5.50 -18.50 2.85
CA GLU A 173 4.66 -19.14 1.82
C GLU A 173 5.20 -18.93 0.39
N ASN A 174 5.93 -17.85 0.14
CA ASN A 174 6.49 -17.52 -1.16
C ASN A 174 7.91 -16.94 -1.04
N PRO A 175 8.92 -17.73 -0.62
CA PRO A 175 10.26 -17.21 -0.33
C PRO A 175 10.96 -16.52 -1.51
N THR A 176 10.50 -16.73 -2.75
CA THR A 176 11.06 -16.14 -3.97
C THR A 176 10.37 -14.83 -4.40
N TRP A 177 9.34 -14.37 -3.68
CA TRP A 177 8.52 -13.22 -4.05
C TRP A 177 9.33 -11.95 -4.37
N ARG A 178 10.47 -11.73 -3.69
CA ARG A 178 11.35 -10.56 -3.89
C ARG A 178 11.97 -10.48 -5.28
N ARG A 179 12.14 -11.62 -5.97
CA ARG A 179 12.68 -11.67 -7.35
C ARG A 179 11.82 -10.91 -8.36
N LEU A 180 10.58 -10.58 -7.99
CA LEU A 180 9.68 -9.77 -8.80
C LEU A 180 10.02 -8.28 -8.75
N PHE A 181 10.78 -7.84 -7.75
CA PHE A 181 11.07 -6.42 -7.47
C PHE A 181 12.57 -6.07 -7.58
N ASP A 182 13.48 -7.04 -7.45
CA ASP A 182 14.93 -6.85 -7.54
C ASP A 182 15.44 -6.76 -9.02
N ARG A 183 14.66 -6.16 -9.93
CA ARG A 183 14.99 -6.02 -11.36
C ARG A 183 15.53 -4.66 -11.72
#